data_AF-A0A6J2BFP2-F1
#
_entry.id   AF-A0A6J2BFP2-F1
#
_cell.length_a   1.000
_cell.length_b   1.000
_cell.length_c   1.000
_cell.angle_alpha   90.00
_cell.angle_beta   90.00
_cell.angle_gamma   90.00
#
_symmetry.space_group_name_H-M   'P 1'
#
loop_
_entity.id
_entity.type
_entity.pdbx_description
1 polymer ?
#
loop_
_entity_poly.entity_id
_entity_poly.type
_entity_poly.pdbx_seq_one_letter_code
_entity_poly.pdbx_strand_id
1 'polypeptide(L)'
;MFPPSSGWGFGCLRLNQLRVGAGGAARPWACRAGPARRYRSGGGERQPGSEPAVSPPGLAHQTLKEWALLVSPFGRLRARLPCHLAVRPLDPLTYPDGDRVLVAVRAAEGGARDLAGLQVKYDEALKEVAIVCDTIDPQASVEVNAPLKFDLNIKSSGSGCVKIQNIECENCKIETEQGTGILQSVKSQKLCVQTKGGKVICLGTVYGNIDIRATDKSTVTIDKLQGSTVNITAEHGLLEAKYLYTESSFLSSAAGDITLGSVHGNITLQSKMGNITVDSSSGCLKASTHQGAIDVYVSQLGKVELKSHEGSILVKVASSLQAHLQLSGKEVDVNSEVHVQEMTEVHKDDGVIITGDVCTPMFTTAFLTVAKRKTVGCRYLEIVTYQMQHGPKRRTFKLTEPLNNEELEGKKKLP
;
A
#
# COMPACT_ATOMS: atom_id res chain seq x y z
N MET A 1 -27.76 -33.99 -25.47
CA MET A 1 -27.08 -34.72 -24.38
C MET A 1 -25.59 -34.73 -24.69
N PHE A 2 -24.73 -34.49 -23.70
CA PHE A 2 -23.29 -34.28 -23.89
C PHE A 2 -22.53 -35.60 -24.10
N PRO A 3 -21.59 -35.64 -25.06
CA PRO A 3 -20.38 -36.46 -25.01
C PRO A 3 -19.14 -35.58 -24.63
N PRO A 4 -17.98 -36.20 -24.30
CA PRO A 4 -17.05 -35.63 -23.32
C PRO A 4 -15.96 -34.70 -23.88
N SER A 5 -15.42 -33.86 -22.98
CA SER A 5 -14.26 -32.99 -23.21
C SER A 5 -12.95 -33.78 -23.24
N SER A 6 -12.20 -33.65 -24.33
CA SER A 6 -10.79 -34.05 -24.42
C SER A 6 -9.89 -32.96 -23.81
N GLY A 7 -8.89 -33.37 -23.02
CA GLY A 7 -7.84 -32.47 -22.54
C GLY A 7 -6.66 -32.38 -23.51
N TRP A 8 -6.03 -31.22 -23.56
CA TRP A 8 -4.67 -30.88 -24.02
C TRP A 8 -4.24 -29.66 -23.17
N GLY A 9 -2.97 -29.37 -22.87
CA GLY A 9 -1.69 -30.01 -23.13
C GLY A 9 -0.60 -29.07 -22.62
N PHE A 10 0.45 -29.57 -21.95
CA PHE A 10 1.47 -28.70 -21.33
C PHE A 10 2.33 -27.98 -22.37
N GLY A 11 2.13 -26.66 -22.52
CA GLY A 11 2.96 -25.79 -23.36
C GLY A 11 4.25 -25.36 -22.66
N CYS A 12 5.39 -25.94 -23.05
CA CYS A 12 6.70 -25.59 -22.54
C CYS A 12 7.19 -24.25 -23.13
N LEU A 13 7.47 -23.25 -22.26
CA LEU A 13 8.07 -21.98 -22.67
C LEU A 13 9.52 -21.86 -22.15
N ARG A 14 10.43 -21.56 -23.09
CA ARG A 14 11.88 -21.58 -22.88
C ARG A 14 12.36 -20.39 -22.04
N LEU A 15 13.22 -20.64 -21.06
CA LEU A 15 14.10 -19.58 -20.52
C LEU A 15 15.17 -19.24 -21.57
N ASN A 16 15.17 -18.00 -22.07
CA ASN A 16 16.34 -17.43 -22.71
C ASN A 16 17.26 -16.81 -21.65
N GLN A 17 18.46 -17.37 -21.50
CA GLN A 17 19.53 -16.74 -20.73
C GLN A 17 20.10 -15.55 -21.50
N LEU A 18 20.23 -14.40 -20.85
CA LEU A 18 21.04 -13.28 -21.34
C LEU A 18 22.28 -13.15 -20.46
N ARG A 19 23.45 -13.37 -21.08
CA ARG A 19 24.75 -13.21 -20.43
C ARG A 19 25.03 -11.72 -20.16
N VAL A 20 25.38 -11.38 -18.93
CA VAL A 20 26.00 -10.09 -18.61
C VAL A 20 27.47 -10.15 -19.01
N GLY A 21 27.86 -9.32 -19.98
CA GLY A 21 29.25 -9.12 -20.36
C GLY A 21 29.93 -8.12 -19.44
N ALA A 22 31.08 -8.49 -18.87
CA ALA A 22 31.94 -7.57 -18.13
C ALA A 22 32.95 -6.90 -19.09
N GLY A 23 33.18 -5.60 -18.90
CA GLY A 23 34.16 -4.82 -19.64
C GLY A 23 33.96 -3.33 -19.33
N GLY A 24 34.84 -2.73 -18.55
CA GLY A 24 34.67 -1.35 -18.07
C GLY A 24 35.92 -0.50 -18.25
N ALA A 25 35.82 0.79 -17.93
CA ALA A 25 36.95 1.63 -17.52
C ALA A 25 36.46 2.96 -16.92
N ALA A 26 37.01 3.30 -15.74
CA ALA A 26 37.41 4.62 -15.19
C ALA A 26 36.69 5.92 -15.67
N ARG A 27 36.41 6.94 -14.83
CA ARG A 27 37.20 7.49 -13.70
C ARG A 27 36.31 8.16 -12.61
N PRO A 28 36.87 8.45 -11.41
CA PRO A 28 36.10 8.85 -10.22
C PRO A 28 35.94 10.37 -10.03
N TRP A 29 34.85 10.78 -9.37
CA TRP A 29 34.69 12.14 -8.84
C TRP A 29 35.18 12.22 -7.40
N ALA A 30 36.05 13.20 -7.11
CA ALA A 30 36.64 13.39 -5.80
C ALA A 30 35.81 14.32 -4.91
N CYS A 31 35.50 13.89 -3.68
CA CYS A 31 35.09 14.76 -2.59
C CYS A 31 36.22 14.86 -1.56
N ARG A 32 36.60 16.10 -1.21
CA ARG A 32 37.67 16.40 -0.25
C ARG A 32 37.31 15.88 1.15
N ALA A 33 38.30 15.34 1.85
CA ALA A 33 38.23 15.04 3.27
C ALA A 33 39.12 15.98 4.09
N GLY A 34 38.70 16.28 5.33
CA GLY A 34 39.57 16.75 6.42
C GLY A 34 39.04 17.96 7.19
N PRO A 35 39.49 18.16 8.45
CA PRO A 35 40.53 17.41 9.16
C PRO A 35 40.03 16.61 10.39
N ALA A 36 40.72 15.51 10.68
CA ALA A 36 40.62 14.81 11.97
C ALA A 36 41.53 15.46 13.04
N ARG A 37 41.22 15.26 14.33
CA ARG A 37 42.13 15.56 15.44
C ARG A 37 42.53 14.26 16.16
N ARG A 38 43.84 14.11 16.41
CA ARG A 38 44.55 13.01 17.09
C ARG A 38 44.14 12.95 18.59
N TYR A 39 44.45 11.98 19.45
CA TYR A 39 45.40 10.84 19.50
C TYR A 39 44.65 9.63 20.14
N ARG A 40 45.21 8.43 20.42
CA ARG A 40 46.59 7.90 20.47
C ARG A 40 46.60 6.43 20.02
N SER A 41 47.77 5.79 19.97
CA SER A 41 47.93 4.32 20.00
C SER A 41 48.73 3.92 21.23
N GLY A 42 48.39 2.79 21.84
CA GLY A 42 49.11 2.19 22.97
C GLY A 42 48.84 0.68 22.95
N GLY A 43 49.89 -0.12 22.69
CA GLY A 43 49.80 -1.58 22.71
C GLY A 43 49.96 -2.14 24.12
N GLY A 44 49.34 -3.29 24.38
CA GLY A 44 49.39 -3.97 25.67
C GLY A 44 48.71 -5.32 25.64
N GLU A 45 49.48 -6.35 25.28
CA GLU A 45 49.40 -7.76 25.70
C GLU A 45 48.13 -8.61 25.49
N ARG A 46 48.35 -9.90 25.23
CA ARG A 46 47.31 -10.94 25.18
C ARG A 46 47.19 -11.60 26.56
N GLN A 47 45.97 -11.87 27.00
CA GLN A 47 45.67 -13.09 27.75
C GLN A 47 44.36 -13.74 27.24
N PRO A 48 44.22 -15.08 27.34
CA PRO A 48 43.16 -15.83 26.67
C PRO A 48 41.96 -16.16 27.56
N GLY A 49 40.84 -16.52 26.95
CA GLY A 49 39.75 -17.24 27.61
C GLY A 49 38.55 -16.39 28.00
N SER A 50 37.60 -16.26 27.08
CA SER A 50 36.21 -15.93 27.37
C SER A 50 35.38 -16.42 26.18
N GLU A 51 34.66 -17.53 26.36
CA GLU A 51 33.61 -17.94 25.42
C GLU A 51 32.55 -16.81 25.34
N PRO A 52 31.93 -16.57 24.18
CA PRO A 52 30.84 -15.59 24.10
C PRO A 52 29.67 -16.08 24.95
N ALA A 53 29.45 -15.40 26.08
CA ALA A 53 28.36 -15.71 27.00
C ALA A 53 27.03 -15.73 26.23
N VAL A 54 26.37 -16.89 26.29
CA VAL A 54 25.03 -17.10 25.72
C VAL A 54 24.09 -16.05 26.31
N SER A 55 23.44 -15.25 25.44
CA SER A 55 22.43 -14.29 25.84
C SER A 55 21.38 -14.97 26.73
N PRO A 56 20.97 -14.37 27.86
CA PRO A 56 19.97 -14.97 28.72
C PRO A 56 18.65 -15.19 27.95
N PRO A 57 17.94 -16.30 28.20
CA PRO A 57 16.68 -16.58 27.50
C PRO A 57 15.66 -15.49 27.81
N GLY A 58 15.03 -14.95 26.77
CA GLY A 58 14.02 -13.89 26.92
C GLY A 58 12.81 -14.39 27.72
N LEU A 59 12.36 -13.56 28.67
CA LEU A 59 11.08 -13.57 29.41
C LEU A 59 10.26 -14.86 29.25
N ALA A 60 10.46 -15.80 30.19
CA ALA A 60 9.85 -17.13 30.16
C ALA A 60 8.36 -17.10 30.53
N HIS A 61 7.50 -16.75 29.58
CA HIS A 61 6.05 -16.94 29.70
C HIS A 61 5.71 -18.41 30.00
N GLN A 62 5.17 -18.67 31.20
CA GLN A 62 4.80 -20.02 31.63
C GLN A 62 3.52 -20.49 30.91
N THR A 63 3.61 -21.61 30.19
CA THR A 63 2.45 -22.26 29.57
C THR A 63 1.48 -22.74 30.66
N LEU A 64 0.24 -22.25 30.62
CA LEU A 64 -0.83 -22.66 31.53
C LEU A 64 -1.51 -23.95 31.07
N LYS A 65 -1.79 -24.06 29.76
CA LYS A 65 -2.56 -25.16 29.19
C LYS A 65 -2.34 -25.28 27.68
N GLU A 66 -2.34 -26.51 27.19
CA GLU A 66 -2.24 -26.83 25.77
C GLU A 66 -3.38 -27.75 25.33
N TRP A 67 -3.74 -27.66 24.05
CA TRP A 67 -4.68 -28.54 23.36
C TRP A 67 -4.08 -28.95 22.03
N ALA A 68 -4.22 -30.23 21.67
CA ALA A 68 -3.99 -30.73 20.33
C ALA A 68 -5.30 -31.30 19.80
N LEU A 69 -5.91 -30.64 18.82
CA LEU A 69 -7.14 -31.06 18.17
C LEU A 69 -6.81 -31.76 16.85
N LEU A 70 -7.44 -32.90 16.59
CA LEU A 70 -7.50 -33.50 15.25
C LEU A 70 -8.61 -32.80 14.45
N VAL A 71 -8.30 -32.34 13.23
CA VAL A 71 -9.18 -31.51 12.40
C VAL A 71 -9.08 -31.92 10.93
N SER A 72 -10.05 -31.50 10.11
CA SER A 72 -9.87 -31.54 8.65
C SER A 72 -8.79 -30.53 8.22
N PRO A 73 -7.87 -30.86 7.29
CA PRO A 73 -6.84 -29.91 6.81
C PRO A 73 -7.38 -28.66 6.10
N PHE A 74 -8.66 -28.69 5.72
CA PHE A 74 -9.40 -27.58 5.17
C PHE A 74 -10.57 -27.25 6.10
N GLY A 75 -10.59 -26.04 6.62
CA GLY A 75 -11.52 -25.63 7.65
C GLY A 75 -11.31 -24.17 8.02
N ARG A 76 -11.84 -23.77 9.18
CA ARG A 76 -11.76 -22.39 9.66
C ARG A 76 -11.44 -22.28 11.14
N LEU A 77 -10.69 -21.26 11.51
CA LEU A 77 -10.40 -20.87 12.88
C LEU A 77 -11.26 -19.67 13.27
N ARG A 78 -12.14 -19.87 14.25
CA ARG A 78 -12.96 -18.81 14.87
C ARG A 78 -12.43 -18.48 16.25
N ALA A 79 -11.71 -17.36 16.39
CA ALA A 79 -11.19 -16.89 17.68
C ALA A 79 -11.98 -15.68 18.19
N ARG A 80 -12.33 -15.66 19.47
CA ARG A 80 -12.96 -14.53 20.18
C ARG A 80 -12.31 -14.40 21.57
N LEU A 81 -11.41 -13.44 21.74
CA LEU A 81 -10.52 -13.35 22.91
C LEU A 81 -10.19 -11.88 23.30
N PRO A 82 -10.30 -11.48 24.57
CA PRO A 82 -9.91 -10.15 25.07
C PRO A 82 -8.40 -9.98 25.34
N CYS A 83 -7.56 -10.92 24.90
CA CYS A 83 -6.13 -11.00 25.22
C CYS A 83 -5.25 -11.05 23.97
N HIS A 84 -3.94 -11.21 24.13
CA HIS A 84 -3.02 -11.39 23.00
C HIS A 84 -3.26 -12.74 22.30
N LEU A 85 -3.25 -12.74 20.96
CA LEU A 85 -3.45 -13.91 20.12
C LEU A 85 -2.41 -13.95 18.99
N ALA A 86 -1.65 -15.03 18.88
CA ALA A 86 -0.73 -15.27 17.78
C ALA A 86 -1.19 -16.50 16.97
N VAL A 87 -1.42 -16.34 15.67
CA VAL A 87 -1.76 -17.43 14.74
C VAL A 87 -0.61 -17.61 13.75
N ARG A 88 -0.09 -18.83 13.66
CA ARG A 88 0.97 -19.24 12.73
C ARG A 88 0.60 -20.55 12.04
N PRO A 89 1.16 -20.85 10.85
CA PRO A 89 0.99 -22.16 10.24
C PRO A 89 1.56 -23.24 11.15
N LEU A 90 0.91 -24.40 11.14
CA LEU A 90 1.46 -25.65 11.59
C LEU A 90 2.72 -25.97 10.76
N ASP A 91 3.76 -26.50 11.40
CA ASP A 91 5.00 -26.86 10.70
C ASP A 91 4.76 -28.06 9.76
N PRO A 92 4.93 -27.89 8.42
CA PRO A 92 4.70 -28.97 7.47
C PRO A 92 5.71 -30.13 7.58
N LEU A 93 6.87 -29.92 8.21
CA LEU A 93 7.86 -30.98 8.42
C LEU A 93 7.45 -31.92 9.56
N THR A 94 6.92 -31.36 10.65
CA THR A 94 6.42 -32.13 11.80
C THR A 94 5.01 -32.70 11.55
N TYR A 95 4.18 -32.01 10.76
CA TYR A 95 2.77 -32.36 10.52
C TYR A 95 2.41 -32.27 9.03
N PRO A 96 2.86 -33.22 8.19
CA PRO A 96 2.71 -33.15 6.73
C PRO A 96 1.24 -33.21 6.27
N ASP A 97 0.37 -33.91 6.99
CA ASP A 97 -1.05 -34.06 6.64
C ASP A 97 -1.87 -32.78 6.91
N GLY A 98 -1.34 -31.85 7.72
CA GLY A 98 -2.06 -30.63 8.11
C GLY A 98 -3.34 -30.92 8.91
N ASP A 99 -3.43 -32.07 9.59
CA ASP A 99 -4.63 -32.59 10.24
C ASP A 99 -4.82 -32.10 11.69
N ARG A 100 -4.05 -31.09 12.14
CA ARG A 100 -4.02 -30.66 13.55
C ARG A 100 -4.12 -29.16 13.75
N VAL A 101 -4.80 -28.78 14.83
CA VAL A 101 -4.67 -27.45 15.44
C VAL A 101 -4.09 -27.61 16.83
N LEU A 102 -2.97 -26.92 17.08
CA LEU A 102 -2.36 -26.83 18.40
C LEU A 102 -2.70 -25.46 19.00
N VAL A 103 -3.22 -25.44 20.23
CA VAL A 103 -3.50 -24.22 20.98
C VAL A 103 -2.70 -24.25 22.27
N ALA A 104 -1.91 -23.22 22.54
CA ALA A 104 -1.16 -23.06 23.79
C ALA A 104 -1.52 -21.72 24.42
N VAL A 105 -1.85 -21.72 25.70
CA VAL A 105 -2.13 -20.50 26.47
C VAL A 105 -1.01 -20.28 27.45
N ARG A 106 -0.41 -19.09 27.44
CA ARG A 106 0.65 -18.69 28.38
C ARG A 106 0.19 -17.52 29.24
N ALA A 107 0.57 -17.54 30.50
CA ALA A 107 0.36 -16.42 31.41
C ALA A 107 1.46 -15.36 31.25
N ALA A 108 1.17 -14.13 31.66
CA ALA A 108 2.20 -13.23 32.18
C ALA A 108 2.66 -13.73 33.57
N GLU A 109 3.93 -13.49 33.93
CA GLU A 109 4.42 -13.82 35.27
C GLU A 109 3.59 -13.09 36.35
N GLY A 110 3.12 -13.84 37.35
CA GLY A 110 2.24 -13.32 38.41
C GLY A 110 0.75 -13.18 38.04
N GLY A 111 0.36 -13.45 36.79
CA GLY A 111 -1.03 -13.37 36.34
C GLY A 111 -1.96 -14.42 36.96
N ALA A 112 -3.26 -14.14 36.98
CA ALA A 112 -4.26 -15.07 37.50
C ALA A 112 -4.34 -16.32 36.62
N ARG A 113 -4.21 -17.51 37.21
CA ARG A 113 -4.19 -18.80 36.50
C ARG A 113 -5.58 -19.30 36.06
N ASP A 114 -6.62 -18.48 36.21
CA ASP A 114 -7.98 -18.93 35.98
C ASP A 114 -8.32 -18.99 34.48
N LEU A 115 -8.57 -20.20 33.99
CA LEU A 115 -8.98 -20.49 32.62
C LEU A 115 -10.44 -20.97 32.54
N ALA A 116 -11.25 -20.79 33.60
CA ALA A 116 -12.61 -21.34 33.70
C ALA A 116 -13.54 -20.93 32.54
N GLY A 117 -13.30 -19.79 31.89
CA GLY A 117 -14.08 -19.32 30.74
C GLY A 117 -13.59 -19.77 29.36
N LEU A 118 -12.43 -20.42 29.22
CA LEU A 118 -11.82 -20.68 27.90
C LEU A 118 -12.32 -21.99 27.27
N GLN A 119 -13.08 -21.85 26.19
CA GLN A 119 -13.58 -22.96 25.39
C GLN A 119 -12.77 -23.12 24.10
N VAL A 120 -12.14 -24.28 23.95
CA VAL A 120 -11.44 -24.74 22.74
C VAL A 120 -12.15 -26.00 22.25
N LYS A 121 -12.84 -25.91 21.11
CA LYS A 121 -13.68 -26.99 20.55
C LYS A 121 -13.51 -27.06 19.03
N TYR A 122 -13.60 -28.27 18.48
CA TYR A 122 -13.73 -28.50 17.04
C TYR A 122 -15.14 -28.98 16.73
N ASP A 123 -15.76 -28.40 15.70
CA ASP A 123 -17.02 -28.83 15.11
C ASP A 123 -16.71 -29.47 13.75
N GLU A 124 -16.93 -30.78 13.66
CA GLU A 124 -16.63 -31.57 12.46
C GLU A 124 -17.60 -31.29 11.30
N ALA A 125 -18.86 -30.97 11.59
CA ALA A 125 -19.87 -30.67 10.58
C ALA A 125 -19.63 -29.31 9.93
N LEU A 126 -19.19 -28.32 10.70
CA LEU A 126 -18.80 -26.99 10.22
C LEU A 126 -17.32 -26.89 9.81
N LYS A 127 -16.51 -27.92 10.09
CA LYS A 127 -15.04 -27.91 9.99
C LYS A 127 -14.41 -26.68 10.64
N GLU A 128 -14.93 -26.32 11.81
CA GLU A 128 -14.59 -25.08 12.52
C GLU A 128 -13.94 -25.36 13.87
N VAL A 129 -12.74 -24.82 14.10
CA VAL A 129 -12.17 -24.72 15.44
C VAL A 129 -12.62 -23.40 16.07
N ALA A 130 -13.35 -23.50 17.18
CA ALA A 130 -13.78 -22.36 17.97
C ALA A 130 -12.90 -22.22 19.22
N ILE A 131 -12.27 -21.04 19.36
CA ILE A 131 -11.54 -20.61 20.55
C ILE A 131 -12.27 -19.38 21.09
N VAL A 132 -12.97 -19.51 22.22
CA VAL A 132 -13.81 -18.45 22.78
C VAL A 132 -13.55 -18.31 24.27
N CYS A 133 -13.28 -17.09 24.73
CA CYS A 133 -13.25 -16.75 26.14
C CYS A 133 -13.58 -15.26 26.34
N ASP A 134 -14.38 -14.95 27.35
CA ASP A 134 -14.76 -13.58 27.71
C ASP A 134 -14.03 -13.08 28.98
N THR A 135 -13.43 -13.99 29.76
CA THR A 135 -12.91 -13.72 31.12
C THR A 135 -11.41 -14.00 31.29
N ILE A 136 -10.69 -14.29 30.21
CA ILE A 136 -9.23 -14.51 30.27
C ILE A 136 -8.50 -13.19 30.56
N ASP A 137 -7.41 -13.26 31.34
CA ASP A 137 -6.53 -12.13 31.63
C ASP A 137 -6.08 -11.46 30.31
N PRO A 138 -6.28 -10.14 30.11
CA PRO A 138 -5.81 -9.42 28.94
C PRO A 138 -4.30 -9.54 28.68
N GLN A 139 -3.50 -9.78 29.73
CA GLN A 139 -2.04 -9.98 29.64
C GLN A 139 -1.65 -11.41 29.24
N ALA A 140 -2.60 -12.37 29.19
CA ALA A 140 -2.33 -13.70 28.68
C ALA A 140 -2.08 -13.68 27.16
N SER A 141 -1.32 -14.67 26.68
CA SER A 141 -1.09 -14.89 25.25
C SER A 141 -1.58 -16.27 24.83
N VAL A 142 -2.39 -16.30 23.77
CA VAL A 142 -2.85 -17.54 23.13
C VAL A 142 -2.07 -17.72 21.83
N GLU A 143 -1.32 -18.80 21.71
CA GLU A 143 -0.67 -19.22 20.47
C GLU A 143 -1.50 -20.31 19.81
N VAL A 144 -1.72 -20.17 18.50
CA VAL A 144 -2.45 -21.15 17.68
C VAL A 144 -1.61 -21.52 16.48
N ASN A 145 -1.31 -22.81 16.36
CA ASN A 145 -0.73 -23.40 15.16
C ASN A 145 -1.86 -24.07 14.39
N ALA A 146 -2.25 -23.48 13.26
CA ALA A 146 -3.35 -23.97 12.44
C ALA A 146 -2.84 -24.44 11.07
N PRO A 147 -3.53 -25.38 10.39
CA PRO A 147 -3.14 -25.80 9.05
C PRO A 147 -3.05 -24.60 8.10
N LEU A 148 -2.05 -24.60 7.20
CA LEU A 148 -1.70 -23.43 6.38
C LEU A 148 -2.90 -22.79 5.65
N LYS A 149 -3.87 -23.63 5.25
CA LYS A 149 -5.06 -23.29 4.46
C LYS A 149 -6.33 -23.01 5.26
N PHE A 150 -6.22 -22.76 6.57
CA PHE A 150 -7.39 -22.39 7.38
C PHE A 150 -7.85 -20.97 7.13
N ASP A 151 -9.15 -20.81 6.86
CA ASP A 151 -9.82 -19.52 6.87
C ASP A 151 -9.88 -18.95 8.29
N LEU A 152 -9.67 -17.65 8.43
CA LEU A 152 -9.54 -17.00 9.74
C LEU A 152 -10.73 -16.07 10.00
N ASN A 153 -11.34 -16.19 11.18
CA ASN A 153 -12.40 -15.30 11.67
C ASN A 153 -12.09 -14.93 13.12
N ILE A 154 -11.26 -13.91 13.28
CA ILE A 154 -10.67 -13.51 14.56
C ILE A 154 -11.33 -12.23 15.03
N LYS A 155 -11.78 -12.21 16.29
CA LYS A 155 -12.24 -11.01 16.99
C LYS A 155 -11.47 -10.85 18.29
N SER A 156 -10.93 -9.66 18.54
CA SER A 156 -10.30 -9.31 19.80
C SER A 156 -10.93 -8.06 20.40
N SER A 157 -11.43 -8.21 21.62
CA SER A 157 -11.98 -7.13 22.46
C SER A 157 -10.88 -6.48 23.31
N GLY A 158 -11.12 -5.26 23.78
CA GLY A 158 -10.14 -4.51 24.55
C GLY A 158 -8.86 -4.18 23.77
N SER A 159 -7.71 -4.28 24.45
CA SER A 159 -6.39 -3.86 23.95
C SER A 159 -5.51 -5.01 23.44
N GLY A 160 -6.05 -6.21 23.25
CA GLY A 160 -5.30 -7.40 22.83
C GLY A 160 -4.53 -7.20 21.51
N CYS A 161 -3.31 -7.76 21.42
CA CYS A 161 -2.58 -7.79 20.15
C CYS A 161 -2.93 -9.08 19.40
N VAL A 162 -3.50 -8.95 18.20
CA VAL A 162 -3.68 -10.05 17.26
C VAL A 162 -2.49 -10.07 16.30
N LYS A 163 -1.79 -11.20 16.18
CA LYS A 163 -0.66 -11.38 15.27
C LYS A 163 -0.92 -12.59 14.38
N ILE A 164 -0.86 -12.42 13.07
CA ILE A 164 -1.01 -13.51 12.09
C ILE A 164 0.23 -13.54 11.21
N GLN A 165 0.87 -14.69 11.08
CA GLN A 165 2.14 -14.83 10.37
C GLN A 165 2.08 -15.99 9.38
N ASN A 166 2.53 -15.78 8.14
CA ASN A 166 2.77 -16.83 7.14
C ASN A 166 1.58 -17.78 6.82
N ILE A 167 0.34 -17.30 6.88
CA ILE A 167 -0.88 -18.06 6.53
C ILE A 167 -1.26 -17.82 5.05
N GLU A 168 -1.83 -18.84 4.39
CA GLU A 168 -2.36 -18.77 3.02
C GLU A 168 -3.80 -19.31 2.98
N CYS A 169 -4.81 -18.44 2.93
CA CYS A 169 -6.23 -18.80 3.09
C CYS A 169 -7.12 -18.23 1.97
N GLU A 170 -8.41 -18.57 1.94
CA GLU A 170 -9.36 -17.92 1.03
C GLU A 170 -9.92 -16.65 1.67
N ASN A 171 -10.38 -16.74 2.92
CA ASN A 171 -10.95 -15.64 3.68
C ASN A 171 -10.21 -15.43 5.01
N CYS A 172 -9.66 -14.23 5.19
CA CYS A 172 -9.14 -13.77 6.48
C CYS A 172 -9.94 -12.57 6.96
N LYS A 173 -10.66 -12.72 8.07
CA LYS A 173 -11.36 -11.63 8.76
C LYS A 173 -10.79 -11.40 10.15
N ILE A 174 -10.45 -10.15 10.43
CA ILE A 174 -9.92 -9.69 11.71
C ILE A 174 -10.74 -8.48 12.17
N GLU A 175 -11.26 -8.54 13.39
CA GLU A 175 -11.88 -7.41 14.08
C GLU A 175 -11.12 -7.15 15.38
N THR A 176 -10.68 -5.91 15.61
CA THR A 176 -10.00 -5.46 16.84
C THR A 176 -10.69 -4.24 17.42
N GLU A 177 -10.72 -4.11 18.74
CA GLU A 177 -11.39 -2.99 19.39
C GLU A 177 -10.46 -1.79 19.62
N GLN A 178 -9.52 -1.86 20.58
CA GLN A 178 -8.48 -0.85 20.82
C GLN A 178 -7.06 -1.43 20.66
N GLY A 179 -6.98 -2.68 20.22
CA GLY A 179 -5.76 -3.48 20.15
C GLY A 179 -4.84 -3.17 18.98
N THR A 180 -3.86 -4.06 18.75
CA THR A 180 -2.99 -3.99 17.58
C THR A 180 -3.17 -5.24 16.71
N GLY A 181 -3.55 -5.07 15.46
CA GLY A 181 -3.61 -6.12 14.45
C GLY A 181 -2.35 -6.15 13.61
N ILE A 182 -1.52 -7.19 13.76
CA ILE A 182 -0.28 -7.40 13.00
C ILE A 182 -0.49 -8.53 11.99
N LEU A 183 -0.30 -8.22 10.71
CA LEU A 183 -0.34 -9.15 9.59
C LEU A 183 1.07 -9.27 9.01
N GLN A 184 1.68 -10.45 9.05
CA GLN A 184 3.02 -10.67 8.51
C GLN A 184 3.01 -11.73 7.42
N SER A 185 3.40 -11.36 6.20
CA SER A 185 3.53 -12.28 5.07
C SER A 185 2.28 -13.14 4.81
N VAL A 186 1.09 -12.56 4.93
CA VAL A 186 -0.20 -13.26 4.79
C VAL A 186 -0.67 -13.22 3.34
N LYS A 187 -1.12 -14.36 2.83
CA LYS A 187 -1.83 -14.45 1.55
C LYS A 187 -3.29 -14.79 1.79
N SER A 188 -4.20 -14.09 1.14
CA SER A 188 -5.63 -14.36 1.18
C SER A 188 -6.27 -14.04 -0.16
N GLN A 189 -7.34 -14.72 -0.57
CA GLN A 189 -8.15 -14.21 -1.69
C GLN A 189 -8.94 -12.97 -1.26
N LYS A 190 -9.39 -12.94 0.00
CA LYS A 190 -10.16 -11.87 0.61
C LYS A 190 -9.73 -11.61 2.06
N LEU A 191 -8.95 -10.56 2.24
CA LEU A 191 -8.53 -10.06 3.56
C LEU A 191 -9.42 -8.88 3.97
N CYS A 192 -10.05 -8.99 5.15
CA CYS A 192 -10.82 -7.91 5.76
C CYS A 192 -10.32 -7.64 7.19
N VAL A 193 -9.86 -6.42 7.44
CA VAL A 193 -9.38 -5.96 8.75
C VAL A 193 -10.24 -4.80 9.19
N GLN A 194 -10.80 -4.88 10.39
CA GLN A 194 -11.60 -3.81 10.98
C GLN A 194 -11.04 -3.49 12.36
N THR A 195 -10.79 -2.21 12.63
CA THR A 195 -10.36 -1.75 13.95
C THR A 195 -11.11 -0.51 14.38
N LYS A 196 -11.44 -0.43 15.68
CA LYS A 196 -12.09 0.73 16.32
C LYS A 196 -11.11 1.61 17.10
N GLY A 197 -9.82 1.33 17.01
CA GLY A 197 -8.79 1.97 17.82
C GLY A 197 -7.47 1.22 17.77
N GLY A 198 -6.39 1.86 18.22
CA GLY A 198 -5.07 1.25 18.22
C GLY A 198 -4.41 1.23 16.84
N LYS A 199 -3.94 0.07 16.38
CA LYS A 199 -3.03 0.00 15.21
C LYS A 199 -3.28 -1.19 14.29
N VAL A 200 -3.17 -0.99 12.99
CA VAL A 200 -3.05 -2.07 11.98
C VAL A 200 -1.66 -2.00 11.37
N ILE A 201 -0.91 -3.10 11.42
CA ILE A 201 0.49 -3.18 10.98
C ILE A 201 0.64 -4.35 9.99
N CYS A 202 0.87 -4.05 8.72
CA CYS A 202 1.16 -5.05 7.69
C CYS A 202 2.67 -5.11 7.45
N LEU A 203 3.31 -6.23 7.80
CA LEU A 203 4.76 -6.46 7.71
C LEU A 203 5.10 -7.43 6.56
N GLY A 204 6.14 -7.12 5.79
CA GLY A 204 6.46 -7.86 4.58
C GLY A 204 5.33 -7.77 3.55
N THR A 205 5.14 -8.83 2.76
CA THR A 205 4.17 -8.86 1.67
C THR A 205 2.82 -9.42 2.11
N VAL A 206 1.78 -8.58 2.13
CA VAL A 206 0.39 -9.04 2.24
C VAL A 206 -0.22 -9.13 0.83
N TYR A 207 -0.73 -10.29 0.47
CA TYR A 207 -1.28 -10.57 -0.87
C TYR A 207 -2.79 -10.83 -0.82
N GLY A 208 -3.58 -10.19 -1.69
CA GLY A 208 -5.01 -10.49 -1.85
C GLY A 208 -5.89 -9.35 -2.34
N ASN A 209 -7.21 -9.57 -2.32
CA ASN A 209 -8.16 -8.45 -2.28
C ASN A 209 -8.34 -7.99 -0.84
N ILE A 210 -8.06 -6.72 -0.56
CA ILE A 210 -7.84 -6.21 0.80
C ILE A 210 -8.87 -5.11 1.11
N ASP A 211 -9.53 -5.20 2.27
CA ASP A 211 -10.43 -4.17 2.83
C ASP A 211 -10.00 -3.89 4.28
N ILE A 212 -9.31 -2.77 4.52
CA ILE A 212 -8.88 -2.33 5.85
C ILE A 212 -9.72 -1.12 6.27
N ARG A 213 -10.36 -1.21 7.44
CA ARG A 213 -11.16 -0.11 8.01
C ARG A 213 -10.68 0.21 9.42
N ALA A 214 -10.34 1.47 9.65
CA ALA A 214 -9.72 1.96 10.87
C ALA A 214 -10.45 3.22 11.34
N THR A 215 -11.40 3.08 12.28
CA THR A 215 -12.14 4.22 12.84
C THR A 215 -11.37 4.88 13.97
N ASP A 216 -11.87 6.01 14.46
CA ASP A 216 -11.30 6.76 15.56
C ASP A 216 -9.84 7.17 15.26
N LYS A 217 -8.96 7.12 16.27
CA LYS A 217 -7.54 7.52 16.18
C LYS A 217 -6.61 6.37 15.78
N SER A 218 -7.11 5.43 14.98
CA SER A 218 -6.38 4.23 14.56
C SER A 218 -5.32 4.52 13.51
N THR A 219 -4.08 4.07 13.71
CA THR A 219 -3.01 4.20 12.70
C THR A 219 -2.89 2.94 11.85
N VAL A 220 -2.76 3.09 10.54
CA VAL A 220 -2.53 1.99 9.59
C VAL A 220 -1.13 2.14 9.00
N THR A 221 -0.24 1.18 9.27
CA THR A 221 1.13 1.17 8.74
C THR A 221 1.38 -0.10 7.92
N ILE A 222 1.87 0.07 6.70
CA ILE A 222 1.92 -0.97 5.68
C ILE A 222 3.31 -0.99 5.02
N ASP A 223 3.95 -2.15 5.06
CA ASP A 223 5.22 -2.38 4.37
C ASP A 223 4.96 -2.65 2.88
N LYS A 224 4.27 -3.75 2.52
CA LYS A 224 3.95 -4.08 1.12
C LYS A 224 2.60 -4.76 0.93
N LEU A 225 1.74 -4.19 0.09
CA LEU A 225 0.51 -4.85 -0.41
C LEU A 225 0.63 -5.22 -1.88
N GLN A 226 0.08 -6.38 -2.25
CA GLN A 226 -0.02 -6.85 -3.63
C GLN A 226 -1.38 -7.50 -3.90
N GLY A 227 -1.99 -7.25 -5.06
CA GLY A 227 -3.26 -7.90 -5.45
C GLY A 227 -4.12 -7.03 -6.35
N SER A 228 -5.26 -7.56 -6.81
CA SER A 228 -6.10 -6.85 -7.80
C SER A 228 -6.80 -5.63 -7.19
N THR A 229 -7.41 -5.76 -6.01
CA THR A 229 -8.13 -4.65 -5.36
C THR A 229 -7.71 -4.39 -3.91
N VAL A 230 -7.44 -3.13 -3.57
CA VAL A 230 -7.14 -2.71 -2.18
C VAL A 230 -8.00 -1.52 -1.81
N ASN A 231 -8.73 -1.62 -0.70
CA ASN A 231 -9.54 -0.55 -0.12
C ASN A 231 -9.04 -0.30 1.31
N ILE A 232 -8.70 0.94 1.63
CA ILE A 232 -8.28 1.34 2.98
C ILE A 232 -9.06 2.59 3.38
N THR A 233 -9.76 2.55 4.51
CA THR A 233 -10.46 3.71 5.06
C THR A 233 -10.00 3.99 6.48
N ALA A 234 -9.51 5.20 6.72
CA ALA A 234 -9.12 5.70 8.03
C ALA A 234 -9.99 6.91 8.44
N GLU A 235 -10.13 7.17 9.73
CA GLU A 235 -10.77 8.40 10.22
C GLU A 235 -9.75 9.46 10.62
N HIS A 236 -9.15 9.35 11.82
CA HIS A 236 -8.28 10.41 12.36
C HIS A 236 -6.80 10.05 12.47
N GLY A 237 -6.43 8.78 12.31
CA GLY A 237 -5.03 8.34 12.38
C GLY A 237 -4.30 8.33 11.03
N LEU A 238 -2.97 8.29 11.10
CA LEU A 238 -2.07 8.22 9.93
C LEU A 238 -2.32 6.94 9.13
N LEU A 239 -2.35 7.08 7.79
CA LEU A 239 -2.30 5.97 6.84
C LEU A 239 -0.95 6.03 6.09
N GLU A 240 -0.04 5.11 6.42
CA GLU A 240 1.27 4.98 5.78
C GLU A 240 1.38 3.65 5.02
N ALA A 241 1.75 3.68 3.73
CA ALA A 241 2.06 2.47 2.96
C ALA A 241 3.30 2.64 2.06
N LYS A 242 4.37 1.90 2.33
CA LYS A 242 5.64 2.05 1.59
C LYS A 242 5.58 1.50 0.17
N TYR A 243 4.90 0.37 -0.03
CA TYR A 243 4.81 -0.30 -1.33
C TYR A 243 3.39 -0.80 -1.61
N LEU A 244 2.82 -0.35 -2.73
CA LEU A 244 1.47 -0.73 -3.17
C LEU A 244 1.52 -1.17 -4.63
N TYR A 245 1.47 -2.49 -4.88
CA TYR A 245 1.52 -3.06 -6.23
C TYR A 245 0.19 -3.70 -6.59
N THR A 246 -0.72 -2.92 -7.19
CA THR A 246 -2.11 -3.31 -7.39
C THR A 246 -2.59 -3.06 -8.82
N GLU A 247 -3.74 -3.63 -9.19
CA GLU A 247 -4.46 -3.20 -10.40
C GLU A 247 -5.30 -1.94 -10.11
N SER A 248 -5.99 -1.94 -8.97
CA SER A 248 -6.81 -0.83 -8.48
C SER A 248 -6.70 -0.68 -6.96
N SER A 249 -6.57 0.55 -6.48
CA SER A 249 -6.60 0.89 -5.05
C SER A 249 -7.44 2.13 -4.75
N PHE A 250 -8.21 2.09 -3.67
CA PHE A 250 -8.88 3.24 -3.06
C PHE A 250 -8.42 3.41 -1.62
N LEU A 251 -7.87 4.58 -1.29
CA LEU A 251 -7.42 4.92 0.06
C LEU A 251 -8.08 6.22 0.49
N SER A 252 -8.70 6.24 1.66
CA SER A 252 -9.34 7.45 2.19
C SER A 252 -9.10 7.69 3.67
N SER A 253 -9.13 8.96 4.03
CA SER A 253 -8.96 9.46 5.39
C SER A 253 -9.94 10.60 5.68
N ALA A 254 -10.46 10.72 6.90
CA ALA A 254 -11.23 11.90 7.27
C ALA A 254 -10.31 13.08 7.63
N ALA A 255 -9.36 12.87 8.54
CA ALA A 255 -8.48 13.91 9.05
C ALA A 255 -7.01 13.50 9.21
N GLY A 256 -6.67 12.22 9.13
CA GLY A 256 -5.28 11.76 9.12
C GLY A 256 -4.59 12.00 7.78
N ASP A 257 -3.27 12.19 7.80
CA ASP A 257 -2.45 12.25 6.59
C ASP A 257 -2.40 10.88 5.87
N ILE A 258 -2.24 10.91 4.55
CA ILE A 258 -2.03 9.73 3.70
C ILE A 258 -0.63 9.81 3.09
N THR A 259 0.27 8.91 3.49
CA THR A 259 1.67 8.86 3.02
C THR A 259 1.94 7.57 2.29
N LEU A 260 2.27 7.65 1.01
CA LEU A 260 2.55 6.49 0.16
C LEU A 260 3.97 6.59 -0.41
N GLY A 261 4.71 5.48 -0.34
CA GLY A 261 6.03 5.38 -0.94
C GLY A 261 5.95 5.15 -2.46
N SER A 262 6.28 3.94 -2.89
CA SER A 262 6.14 3.51 -4.30
C SER A 262 4.77 2.88 -4.56
N VAL A 263 3.98 3.47 -5.46
CA VAL A 263 2.67 2.96 -5.86
C VAL A 263 2.62 2.59 -7.34
N HIS A 264 1.98 1.46 -7.65
CA HIS A 264 1.77 0.95 -8.99
C HIS A 264 0.32 0.51 -9.17
N GLY A 265 -0.30 0.92 -10.28
CA GLY A 265 -1.70 0.60 -10.63
C GLY A 265 -2.57 1.84 -10.85
N ASN A 266 -3.88 1.67 -10.74
CA ASN A 266 -4.84 2.77 -10.73
C ASN A 266 -5.19 3.13 -9.27
N ILE A 267 -4.68 4.26 -8.78
CA ILE A 267 -4.75 4.64 -7.37
C ILE A 267 -5.69 5.84 -7.20
N THR A 268 -6.65 5.76 -6.29
CA THR A 268 -7.53 6.87 -5.90
C THR A 268 -7.35 7.19 -4.42
N LEU A 269 -7.01 8.44 -4.11
CA LEU A 269 -6.75 8.97 -2.77
C LEU A 269 -7.75 10.07 -2.42
N GLN A 270 -8.34 9.99 -1.23
CA GLN A 270 -9.29 11.00 -0.76
C GLN A 270 -9.07 11.35 0.71
N SER A 271 -8.78 12.62 1.00
CA SER A 271 -8.78 13.14 2.38
C SER A 271 -9.83 14.25 2.52
N LYS A 272 -10.30 14.54 3.75
CA LYS A 272 -11.05 15.79 4.00
C LYS A 272 -10.15 16.87 4.59
N MET A 273 -9.35 16.54 5.62
CA MET A 273 -8.51 17.51 6.34
C MET A 273 -7.01 17.14 6.42
N GLY A 274 -6.62 15.99 5.87
CA GLY A 274 -5.24 15.53 5.88
C GLY A 274 -4.49 15.90 4.59
N ASN A 275 -3.16 15.92 4.70
CA ASN A 275 -2.26 16.01 3.57
C ASN A 275 -2.15 14.66 2.84
N ILE A 276 -1.73 14.71 1.58
CA ILE A 276 -1.48 13.53 0.75
C ILE A 276 -0.06 13.61 0.20
N THR A 277 0.76 12.61 0.50
CA THR A 277 2.14 12.50 0.00
C THR A 277 2.32 11.19 -0.77
N VAL A 278 2.90 11.25 -1.97
CA VAL A 278 3.21 10.09 -2.82
C VAL A 278 4.65 10.20 -3.35
N ASP A 279 5.57 9.39 -2.83
CA ASP A 279 7.00 9.46 -3.15
C ASP A 279 7.34 8.95 -4.56
N SER A 280 6.52 8.08 -5.15
CA SER A 280 6.62 7.65 -6.55
C SER A 280 5.35 6.97 -7.06
N SER A 281 4.69 7.54 -8.06
CA SER A 281 3.54 6.94 -8.74
C SER A 281 3.87 6.41 -10.15
N SER A 282 3.45 5.17 -10.41
CA SER A 282 3.56 4.50 -11.71
C SER A 282 2.19 3.95 -12.15
N GLY A 283 1.52 4.64 -13.07
CA GLY A 283 0.15 4.34 -13.48
C GLY A 283 -0.78 5.55 -13.27
N CYS A 284 -2.09 5.32 -13.21
CA CYS A 284 -3.05 6.41 -13.01
C CYS A 284 -3.19 6.77 -11.52
N LEU A 285 -3.20 8.06 -11.20
CA LEU A 285 -3.34 8.57 -9.84
C LEU A 285 -4.40 9.67 -9.77
N LYS A 286 -5.45 9.46 -8.99
CA LYS A 286 -6.42 10.50 -8.63
C LYS A 286 -6.23 10.83 -7.16
N ALA A 287 -5.93 12.07 -6.80
CA ALA A 287 -5.86 12.49 -5.40
C ALA A 287 -6.73 13.72 -5.14
N SER A 288 -7.44 13.72 -4.01
CA SER A 288 -8.30 14.84 -3.64
C SER A 288 -8.24 15.11 -2.14
N THR A 289 -8.14 16.39 -1.75
CA THR A 289 -8.33 16.83 -0.37
C THR A 289 -9.17 18.10 -0.31
N HIS A 290 -9.99 18.27 0.74
CA HIS A 290 -10.73 19.52 0.92
C HIS A 290 -9.86 20.57 1.61
N GLN A 291 -9.17 20.20 2.68
CA GLN A 291 -8.18 21.02 3.38
C GLN A 291 -6.91 20.19 3.55
N GLY A 292 -5.79 20.64 2.96
CA GLY A 292 -4.53 19.89 3.01
C GLY A 292 -3.65 20.09 1.78
N ALA A 293 -2.34 19.92 1.96
CA ALA A 293 -1.39 19.91 0.87
C ALA A 293 -1.36 18.55 0.16
N ILE A 294 -1.06 18.58 -1.14
CA ILE A 294 -0.76 17.38 -1.94
C ILE A 294 0.68 17.51 -2.42
N ASP A 295 1.51 16.48 -2.19
CA ASP A 295 2.88 16.38 -2.72
C ASP A 295 3.05 15.02 -3.43
N VAL A 296 3.32 15.03 -4.73
CA VAL A 296 3.32 13.81 -5.57
C VAL A 296 4.52 13.79 -6.51
N TYR A 297 5.28 12.70 -6.55
CA TYR A 297 6.25 12.42 -7.62
C TYR A 297 5.69 11.45 -8.67
N VAL A 298 5.58 11.94 -9.92
CA VAL A 298 5.12 11.17 -11.07
C VAL A 298 6.33 10.59 -11.80
N SER A 299 6.50 9.27 -11.71
CA SER A 299 7.68 8.58 -12.25
C SER A 299 7.44 7.92 -13.62
N GLN A 300 6.23 7.45 -13.90
CA GLN A 300 5.88 6.83 -15.18
C GLN A 300 4.53 7.32 -15.72
N LEU A 301 4.28 7.02 -17.00
CA LEU A 301 3.11 7.49 -17.75
C LEU A 301 1.79 6.94 -17.18
N GLY A 302 0.81 7.81 -17.03
CA GLY A 302 -0.56 7.54 -16.59
C GLY A 302 -1.34 8.85 -16.45
N LYS A 303 -2.68 8.77 -16.31
CA LYS A 303 -3.48 9.96 -16.02
C LYS A 303 -3.34 10.34 -14.55
N VAL A 304 -2.92 11.58 -14.27
CA VAL A 304 -2.83 12.11 -12.91
C VAL A 304 -3.82 13.26 -12.74
N GLU A 305 -4.70 13.17 -11.75
CA GLU A 305 -5.73 14.17 -11.43
C GLU A 305 -5.63 14.55 -9.94
N LEU A 306 -5.09 15.74 -9.63
CA LEU A 306 -4.93 16.23 -8.26
C LEU A 306 -5.86 17.42 -7.98
N LYS A 307 -6.56 17.39 -6.84
CA LYS A 307 -7.53 18.43 -6.43
C LYS A 307 -7.32 18.82 -4.97
N SER A 308 -7.13 20.11 -4.70
CA SER A 308 -7.14 20.65 -3.33
C SER A 308 -8.00 21.90 -3.27
N HIS A 309 -8.98 21.96 -2.36
CA HIS A 309 -9.83 23.14 -2.19
C HIS A 309 -9.15 24.21 -1.30
N GLU A 310 -8.49 23.78 -0.23
CA GLU A 310 -7.70 24.61 0.69
C GLU A 310 -6.34 23.99 0.98
N GLY A 311 -5.40 24.13 0.05
CA GLY A 311 -4.00 23.75 0.24
C GLY A 311 -3.18 23.79 -1.05
N SER A 312 -1.85 23.70 -0.94
CA SER A 312 -0.93 23.71 -2.09
C SER A 312 -0.85 22.34 -2.76
N ILE A 313 -0.69 22.31 -4.08
CA ILE A 313 -0.36 21.08 -4.82
C ILE A 313 1.07 21.23 -5.34
N LEU A 314 1.98 20.41 -4.84
CA LEU A 314 3.33 20.24 -5.35
C LEU A 314 3.37 18.95 -6.17
N VAL A 315 3.84 19.04 -7.41
CA VAL A 315 4.11 17.88 -8.25
C VAL A 315 5.57 17.89 -8.67
N LYS A 316 6.16 16.70 -8.60
CA LYS A 316 7.51 16.41 -9.00
C LYS A 316 7.44 15.47 -10.20
N VAL A 317 8.18 15.72 -11.27
CA VAL A 317 8.12 14.92 -12.51
C VAL A 317 9.49 14.40 -12.91
N ALA A 318 9.51 13.18 -13.47
CA ALA A 318 10.71 12.60 -14.04
C ALA A 318 11.17 13.35 -15.30
N SER A 319 12.50 13.44 -15.52
CA SER A 319 13.13 14.14 -16.65
C SER A 319 12.79 13.62 -18.06
N SER A 320 12.05 12.52 -18.14
CA SER A 320 11.64 11.86 -19.38
C SER A 320 10.12 11.86 -19.57
N LEU A 321 9.38 12.61 -18.76
CA LEU A 321 7.93 12.65 -18.83
C LEU A 321 7.47 13.47 -20.04
N GLN A 322 6.74 12.83 -20.95
CA GLN A 322 6.00 13.50 -22.02
C GLN A 322 4.51 13.49 -21.65
N ALA A 323 3.95 14.68 -21.43
CA ALA A 323 2.57 14.80 -20.96
C ALA A 323 1.93 16.14 -21.31
N HIS A 324 0.64 16.12 -21.62
CA HIS A 324 -0.17 17.32 -21.60
C HIS A 324 -0.48 17.69 -20.16
N LEU A 325 -0.40 18.99 -19.88
CA LEU A 325 -0.50 19.57 -18.56
C LEU A 325 -1.59 20.62 -18.55
N GLN A 326 -2.51 20.53 -17.59
CA GLN A 326 -3.49 21.56 -17.27
C GLN A 326 -3.38 21.93 -15.78
N LEU A 327 -2.83 23.11 -15.52
CA LEU A 327 -2.71 23.71 -14.20
C LEU A 327 -3.85 24.71 -13.99
N SER A 328 -4.43 24.75 -12.79
CA SER A 328 -5.42 25.75 -12.40
C SER A 328 -5.31 26.07 -10.90
N GLY A 329 -5.13 27.35 -10.60
CA GLY A 329 -5.08 27.84 -9.22
C GLY A 329 -4.91 29.37 -9.18
N LYS A 330 -4.98 29.94 -7.98
CA LYS A 330 -4.80 31.39 -7.79
C LYS A 330 -3.40 31.88 -8.20
N GLU A 331 -2.39 31.06 -7.94
CA GLU A 331 -1.02 31.27 -8.36
C GLU A 331 -0.52 29.95 -8.96
N VAL A 332 0.37 30.00 -9.94
CA VAL A 332 0.97 28.81 -10.55
C VAL A 332 2.44 29.09 -10.79
N ASP A 333 3.31 28.18 -10.38
CA ASP A 333 4.77 28.33 -10.45
C ASP A 333 5.39 27.10 -11.10
N VAL A 334 5.95 27.30 -12.29
CA VAL A 334 6.57 26.28 -13.13
C VAL A 334 8.08 26.50 -13.09
N ASN A 335 8.82 25.52 -12.55
CA ASN A 335 10.28 25.60 -12.54
C ASN A 335 10.80 25.68 -14.00
N SER A 336 11.73 26.60 -14.26
CA SER A 336 12.36 26.82 -15.57
C SER A 336 13.06 25.58 -16.17
N GLU A 337 13.34 24.56 -15.35
CA GLU A 337 13.83 23.25 -15.82
C GLU A 337 12.73 22.45 -16.56
N VAL A 338 11.44 22.68 -16.26
CA VAL A 338 10.31 22.09 -16.99
C VAL A 338 10.12 22.84 -18.31
N HIS A 339 10.46 22.19 -19.41
CA HIS A 339 10.21 22.74 -20.75
C HIS A 339 8.76 22.42 -21.16
N VAL A 340 7.90 23.44 -21.18
CA VAL A 340 6.50 23.35 -21.64
C VAL A 340 6.38 23.94 -23.05
N GLN A 341 6.02 23.11 -24.02
CA GLN A 341 5.69 23.50 -25.39
C GLN A 341 4.21 23.88 -25.48
N GLU A 342 3.85 24.72 -26.47
CA GLU A 342 2.47 25.18 -26.70
C GLU A 342 1.80 25.80 -25.45
N MET A 343 2.62 26.36 -24.54
CA MET A 343 2.18 26.95 -23.28
C MET A 343 1.22 28.12 -23.53
N THR A 344 -0.02 27.96 -23.07
CA THR A 344 -1.08 28.96 -23.10
C THR A 344 -1.47 29.29 -21.67
N GLU A 345 -1.44 30.58 -21.32
CA GLU A 345 -1.79 31.09 -20.00
C GLU A 345 -3.03 31.97 -20.10
N VAL A 346 -4.08 31.65 -19.34
CA VAL A 346 -5.35 32.36 -19.34
C VAL A 346 -5.73 32.74 -17.92
N HIS A 347 -5.90 34.05 -17.69
CA HIS A 347 -6.39 34.59 -16.43
C HIS A 347 -7.93 34.63 -16.45
N LYS A 348 -8.57 34.09 -15.42
CA LYS A 348 -10.03 34.09 -15.22
C LYS A 348 -10.35 34.15 -13.73
N ASP A 349 -11.28 35.03 -13.34
CA ASP A 349 -11.93 35.05 -12.01
C ASP A 349 -10.94 34.87 -10.83
N ASP A 350 -9.95 35.78 -10.73
CA ASP A 350 -8.84 35.77 -9.76
C ASP A 350 -7.92 34.52 -9.78
N GLY A 351 -7.97 33.70 -10.82
CA GLY A 351 -7.13 32.53 -11.04
C GLY A 351 -6.38 32.51 -12.37
N VAL A 352 -5.34 31.68 -12.42
CA VAL A 352 -4.52 31.40 -13.60
C VAL A 352 -4.76 29.96 -14.04
N ILE A 353 -4.98 29.78 -15.34
CA ILE A 353 -5.01 28.47 -16.01
C ILE A 353 -3.82 28.40 -16.96
N ILE A 354 -2.99 27.37 -16.81
CA ILE A 354 -1.86 27.11 -17.73
C ILE A 354 -2.10 25.76 -18.39
N THR A 355 -2.10 25.74 -19.73
CA THR A 355 -2.14 24.50 -20.53
C THR A 355 -0.93 24.39 -21.43
N GLY A 356 -0.38 23.20 -21.62
CA GLY A 356 0.72 22.96 -22.57
C GLY A 356 1.31 21.56 -22.47
N ASP A 357 2.24 21.24 -23.35
CA ASP A 357 2.86 19.92 -23.45
C ASP A 357 4.27 19.91 -22.84
N VAL A 358 4.44 19.16 -21.75
CA VAL A 358 5.72 18.95 -21.09
C VAL A 358 6.60 18.06 -21.96
N CYS A 359 7.73 18.60 -22.39
CA CYS A 359 8.79 17.92 -23.12
C CYS A 359 10.12 18.15 -22.40
N THR A 360 10.32 17.53 -21.24
CA THR A 360 11.59 17.67 -20.50
C THR A 360 12.76 17.05 -21.28
N PRO A 361 13.87 17.78 -21.49
CA PRO A 361 15.11 17.19 -22.00
C PRO A 361 15.66 16.20 -20.96
N MET A 362 16.36 15.17 -21.43
CA MET A 362 16.94 14.16 -20.53
C MET A 362 17.86 14.80 -19.47
N PHE A 363 17.83 14.25 -18.25
CA PHE A 363 18.79 14.43 -17.15
C PHE A 363 18.50 15.46 -16.03
N THR A 364 17.33 16.09 -15.92
CA THR A 364 16.96 16.92 -14.73
C THR A 364 15.61 16.56 -14.09
N THR A 365 15.59 16.30 -12.78
CA THR A 365 14.33 16.12 -12.02
C THR A 365 13.64 17.47 -11.84
N ALA A 366 12.47 17.64 -12.45
CA ALA A 366 11.81 18.94 -12.51
C ALA A 366 10.56 18.99 -11.61
N PHE A 367 10.17 20.20 -11.19
CA PHE A 367 9.10 20.41 -10.20
C PHE A 367 8.08 21.45 -10.70
N LEU A 368 6.80 21.18 -10.45
CA LEU A 368 5.62 21.98 -10.80
C LEU A 368 4.87 22.31 -9.50
N THR A 369 4.71 23.59 -9.17
CA THR A 369 3.98 23.99 -7.96
C THR A 369 2.70 24.74 -8.33
N VAL A 370 1.55 24.14 -8.08
CA VAL A 370 0.25 24.80 -8.22
C VAL A 370 -0.10 25.44 -6.86
N ALA A 371 0.11 26.76 -6.83
CA ALA A 371 -0.16 27.74 -5.76
C ALA A 371 0.71 27.68 -4.48
N LYS A 372 1.36 28.81 -4.17
CA LYS A 372 2.16 29.02 -2.95
C LYS A 372 1.32 29.62 -1.81
N ARG A 373 1.02 28.79 -0.80
CA ARG A 373 0.45 29.13 0.53
C ARG A 373 -0.99 29.70 0.59
N LYS A 374 -1.69 29.29 1.66
CA LYS A 374 -2.93 29.84 2.27
C LYS A 374 -3.78 30.79 1.39
N THR A 375 -4.54 30.24 0.45
CA THR A 375 -5.57 30.99 -0.30
C THR A 375 -6.76 30.09 -0.61
N VAL A 376 -7.96 30.51 -0.23
CA VAL A 376 -9.21 29.75 -0.44
C VAL A 376 -9.55 29.75 -1.94
N GLY A 377 -9.85 28.59 -2.49
CA GLY A 377 -10.28 28.43 -3.89
C GLY A 377 -9.85 27.09 -4.48
N CYS A 378 -10.79 26.41 -5.17
CA CYS A 378 -10.56 25.14 -5.86
C CYS A 378 -9.32 25.18 -6.75
N ARG A 379 -8.29 24.40 -6.40
CA ARG A 379 -7.11 24.17 -7.24
C ARG A 379 -7.24 22.84 -7.95
N TYR A 380 -6.93 22.83 -9.24
CA TYR A 380 -7.02 21.68 -10.10
C TYR A 380 -5.72 21.45 -10.87
N LEU A 381 -5.29 20.21 -10.90
CA LEU A 381 -4.23 19.74 -11.77
C LEU A 381 -4.73 18.51 -12.52
N GLU A 382 -4.59 18.54 -13.84
CA GLU A 382 -4.68 17.36 -14.68
C GLU A 382 -3.39 17.20 -15.47
N ILE A 383 -2.82 15.99 -15.42
CA ILE A 383 -1.71 15.57 -16.27
C ILE A 383 -2.20 14.39 -17.09
N VAL A 384 -2.27 14.56 -18.40
CA VAL A 384 -2.63 13.51 -19.35
C VAL A 384 -1.39 13.12 -20.14
N THR A 385 -0.76 12.02 -19.74
CA THR A 385 0.39 11.50 -20.47
C THR A 385 -0.05 10.83 -21.77
N TYR A 386 0.48 11.24 -22.91
CA TYR A 386 0.23 10.58 -24.18
C TYR A 386 1.33 9.56 -24.48
N GLN A 387 0.93 8.33 -24.83
CA GLN A 387 1.82 7.41 -25.55
C GLN A 387 1.95 7.92 -26.99
N MET A 388 2.99 8.71 -27.27
CA MET A 388 3.46 9.00 -28.62
C MET A 388 3.87 7.67 -29.30
N GLN A 389 2.93 7.01 -29.99
CA GLN A 389 3.27 5.90 -30.86
C GLN A 389 4.16 6.43 -31.99
N HIS A 390 5.43 6.02 -32.00
CA HIS A 390 6.39 6.40 -33.03
C HIS A 390 5.89 5.96 -34.42
N GLY A 391 5.42 6.92 -35.23
CA GLY A 391 4.97 6.70 -36.59
C GLY A 391 4.90 8.02 -37.38
N PRO A 392 5.72 8.23 -38.42
CA PRO A 392 5.79 9.53 -39.09
C PRO A 392 4.68 9.67 -40.13
N LYS A 393 3.55 10.30 -39.76
CA LYS A 393 2.60 10.85 -40.74
C LYS A 393 2.12 12.24 -40.36
N ARG A 394 2.67 13.25 -41.07
CA ARG A 394 2.06 14.59 -41.18
C ARG A 394 0.57 14.45 -41.45
N ARG A 395 -0.27 15.05 -40.61
CA ARG A 395 -1.64 15.44 -40.96
C ARG A 395 -1.78 16.93 -40.70
N THR A 396 -1.77 17.68 -41.79
CA THR A 396 -2.20 19.08 -41.83
C THR A 396 -3.67 19.15 -41.40
N PHE A 397 -3.94 19.74 -40.25
CA PHE A 397 -5.29 20.17 -39.90
C PHE A 397 -5.59 21.47 -40.65
N LYS A 398 -6.60 21.46 -41.52
CA LYS A 398 -7.20 22.69 -42.04
C LYS A 398 -8.09 23.26 -40.93
N LEU A 399 -7.85 24.51 -40.54
CA LEU A 399 -8.86 25.30 -39.86
C LEU A 399 -10.00 25.60 -40.84
N THR A 400 -11.23 25.42 -40.40
CA THR A 400 -12.43 25.89 -41.09
C THR A 400 -12.98 27.07 -40.29
N GLU A 401 -12.88 28.27 -40.83
CA GLU A 401 -13.49 29.46 -40.24
C GLU A 401 -15.02 29.44 -40.42
N PRO A 402 -15.80 30.03 -39.50
CA PRO A 402 -17.21 30.33 -39.71
C PRO A 402 -17.38 31.75 -40.26
N LEU A 403 -18.10 31.90 -41.37
CA LEU A 403 -18.62 33.19 -41.84
C LEU A 403 -20.12 33.07 -42.11
N ASN A 404 -20.88 34.00 -41.53
CA ASN A 404 -22.33 34.12 -41.72
C ASN A 404 -22.66 34.94 -42.97
N ASN A 405 -23.85 34.66 -43.53
CA ASN A 405 -24.74 35.51 -44.34
C ASN A 405 -24.13 36.41 -45.43
N GLU A 406 -24.58 36.24 -46.68
CA GLU A 406 -25.68 37.07 -47.23
C GLU A 406 -26.25 36.51 -48.55
N GLU A 407 -27.25 37.19 -49.10
CA GLU A 407 -28.15 36.78 -50.18
C GLU A 407 -27.48 36.56 -51.56
N LEU A 408 -28.10 35.73 -52.42
CA LEU A 408 -28.68 36.22 -53.69
C LEU A 408 -29.50 35.15 -54.47
N GLU A 409 -30.42 35.67 -55.28
CA GLU A 409 -31.54 35.03 -56.00
C GLU A 409 -31.29 33.76 -56.84
N GLY A 410 -32.38 32.99 -57.05
CA GLY A 410 -32.87 32.81 -58.43
C GLY A 410 -33.21 31.41 -58.96
N LYS A 411 -34.53 31.09 -59.03
CA LYS A 411 -35.25 30.46 -60.17
C LYS A 411 -34.59 29.23 -60.86
N LYS A 412 -35.15 28.00 -60.86
CA LYS A 412 -36.42 27.62 -61.55
C LYS A 412 -36.69 26.08 -61.50
N LYS A 413 -37.97 25.71 -61.31
CA LYS A 413 -38.75 24.61 -61.96
C LYS A 413 -38.18 23.18 -62.10
N LEU A 414 -38.75 22.24 -61.31
CA LEU A 414 -39.73 21.17 -61.71
C LEU A 414 -39.92 20.85 -63.22
N PRO A 415 -40.31 19.62 -63.62
CA PRO A 415 -41.08 18.62 -62.84
C PRO A 415 -40.27 17.56 -62.10
#